data_AF-A0A412E4D8-F1
#
_entry.id   AF-A0A412E4D8-F1
#
_cell.length_a   1.000
_cell.length_b   1.000
_cell.length_c   1.000
_cell.angle_alpha   90.00
_cell.angle_beta   90.00
_cell.angle_gamma   90.00
#
_symmetry.space_group_name_H-M   'P 1'
#
loop_
_entity.id
_entity.type
_entity.pdbx_description
1 polymer ?
#
loop_
_entity_poly.entity_id
_entity_poly.type
_entity_poly.pdbx_seq_one_letter_code
_entity_poly.pdbx_strand_id
1 'polypeptide(L)'
;MKHLQMITMTCVICVTASCTTQKIAYRERFEDAKGYALYACIAHMNKFVDSTSFINKDYSGEYFVQLSSLSLEEIIRIKEYVDKECMNYWSISQNPEGNMIAYSSWKFYNSKDLDNFIHKTLRKNIGNYER
;
A
#
# COMPACT_ATOMS: atom_id res chain seq x y z
N MET A 1 -39.05 25.43 15.72
CA MET A 1 -38.84 23.97 15.82
C MET A 1 -38.52 23.31 14.48
N LYS A 2 -39.34 23.49 13.41
CA LYS A 2 -39.10 22.88 12.08
C LYS A 2 -37.76 23.25 11.42
N HIS A 3 -37.33 24.52 11.52
CA HIS A 3 -36.02 24.95 10.99
C HIS A 3 -34.83 24.37 11.75
N LEU A 4 -34.92 24.28 13.08
CA LEU A 4 -33.88 23.66 13.90
C LEU A 4 -33.75 22.17 13.59
N GLN A 5 -34.88 21.46 13.42
CA GLN A 5 -34.90 20.06 13.00
C GLN A 5 -34.29 19.86 11.59
N MET A 6 -34.60 20.74 10.63
CA MET A 6 -33.97 20.69 9.30
C MET A 6 -32.46 20.90 9.38
N ILE A 7 -31.98 21.90 10.12
CA ILE A 7 -30.54 22.15 10.28
C ILE A 7 -29.85 20.93 10.90
N THR A 8 -30.40 20.37 11.98
CA THR A 8 -29.85 19.18 12.61
C THR A 8 -29.82 17.99 11.65
N MET A 9 -30.88 17.77 10.87
CA MET A 9 -30.96 16.67 9.91
C MET A 9 -29.94 16.86 8.76
N THR A 10 -29.77 18.08 8.24
CA THR A 10 -28.75 18.39 7.24
C THR A 10 -27.34 18.20 7.79
N CYS A 11 -27.04 18.67 9.01
CA CYS A 11 -25.74 18.46 9.65
C CYS A 11 -25.42 16.97 9.81
N VAL A 12 -26.39 16.15 10.22
CA VAL A 12 -26.20 14.69 10.36
C VAL A 12 -25.89 14.03 9.01
N ILE A 13 -26.60 14.41 7.95
CA ILE A 13 -26.37 13.89 6.59
C ILE A 13 -24.98 14.31 6.07
N CYS A 14 -24.56 15.55 6.31
CA CYS A 14 -23.22 16.01 5.92
C CYS A 14 -22.12 15.22 6.64
N VAL A 15 -22.25 15.00 7.95
CA VAL A 15 -21.25 14.26 8.74
C VAL A 15 -21.16 12.80 8.30
N THR A 16 -22.29 12.13 8.06
CA THR A 16 -22.28 10.73 7.61
C THR A 16 -21.69 10.60 6.20
N ALA A 17 -22.04 11.49 5.27
CA ALA A 17 -21.48 11.52 3.93
C ALA A 17 -19.95 11.75 3.94
N SER A 18 -19.46 12.73 4.69
CA SER A 18 -18.02 13.01 4.83
C SER A 18 -17.26 11.81 5.41
N CYS A 19 -17.81 11.16 6.43
CA CYS A 19 -17.21 9.96 7.04
C CYS A 19 -17.12 8.79 6.05
N THR A 20 -18.17 8.55 5.26
CA THR A 20 -18.15 7.50 4.23
C THR A 20 -17.12 7.79 3.13
N THR A 21 -17.02 9.03 2.66
CA THR A 21 -16.04 9.42 1.63
C THR A 21 -14.61 9.27 2.13
N GLN A 22 -14.33 9.69 3.38
CA GLN A 22 -13.01 9.51 3.99
C GLN A 22 -12.63 8.02 4.13
N LYS A 23 -13.59 7.17 4.50
CA LYS A 23 -13.36 5.72 4.62
C LYS A 23 -13.07 5.08 3.26
N ILE A 24 -13.77 5.49 2.20
CA ILE A 24 -13.54 5.01 0.84
C ILE A 24 -12.16 5.46 0.35
N ALA A 25 -11.85 6.76 0.45
CA ALA A 25 -10.57 7.30 0.04
C ALA A 25 -9.39 6.66 0.80
N TYR A 26 -9.56 6.40 2.11
CA TYR A 26 -8.54 5.69 2.89
C TYR A 26 -8.33 4.26 2.41
N ARG A 27 -9.43 3.57 2.07
CA ARG A 27 -9.37 2.18 1.56
C ARG A 27 -8.64 2.12 0.22
N GLU A 28 -8.96 3.02 -0.71
CA GLU A 28 -8.26 3.11 -2.01
C GLU A 28 -6.77 3.36 -1.81
N ARG A 29 -6.40 4.32 -0.94
CA ARG A 29 -4.99 4.58 -0.59
C ARG A 29 -4.29 3.38 0.04
N PHE A 30 -4.99 2.62 0.87
CA PHE A 30 -4.46 1.39 1.45
C PHE A 30 -4.22 0.32 0.38
N GLU A 31 -5.17 0.13 -0.54
CA GLU A 31 -5.06 -0.82 -1.66
C GLU A 31 -3.92 -0.41 -2.60
N ASP A 32 -3.75 0.88 -2.92
CA ASP A 32 -2.62 1.40 -3.70
C ASP A 32 -1.28 1.15 -3.01
N ALA A 33 -1.18 1.41 -1.70
CA ALA A 33 0.03 1.18 -0.93
C ALA A 33 0.42 -0.31 -0.90
N LYS A 34 -0.57 -1.18 -0.78
CA LYS A 34 -0.40 -2.64 -0.85
C LYS A 34 0.06 -3.09 -2.23
N GLY A 35 -0.53 -2.52 -3.28
CA GLY A 35 -0.14 -2.78 -4.66
C GLY A 35 1.30 -2.36 -4.96
N TYR A 36 1.68 -1.16 -4.55
CA TYR A 36 3.06 -0.68 -4.68
C TYR A 36 4.06 -1.55 -3.90
N ALA A 37 3.71 -1.94 -2.67
CA ALA A 37 4.55 -2.82 -1.87
C ALA A 37 4.74 -4.21 -2.52
N LEU A 38 3.71 -4.76 -3.17
CA LEU A 38 3.79 -6.01 -3.91
C LEU A 38 4.75 -5.88 -5.10
N TYR A 39 4.60 -4.83 -5.91
CA TYR A 39 5.52 -4.54 -7.02
C TYR A 39 6.97 -4.46 -6.52
N ALA A 40 7.22 -3.65 -5.48
CA ALA A 40 8.56 -3.46 -4.94
C ALA A 40 9.16 -4.78 -4.41
N CYS A 41 8.33 -5.64 -3.80
CA CYS A 41 8.75 -6.95 -3.29
C CYS A 41 9.19 -7.87 -4.44
N ILE A 42 8.38 -7.94 -5.50
CA ILE A 42 8.70 -8.75 -6.67
C ILE A 42 9.98 -8.24 -7.34
N ALA A 43 10.13 -6.93 -7.51
CA ALA A 43 11.34 -6.32 -8.06
C ALA A 43 12.58 -6.63 -7.22
N HIS A 44 12.49 -6.49 -5.90
CA HIS A 44 13.57 -6.78 -4.97
C HIS A 44 13.98 -8.26 -5.02
N MET A 45 13.02 -9.18 -4.95
CA MET A 45 13.29 -10.62 -4.98
C MET A 45 13.85 -11.09 -6.33
N ASN A 46 13.38 -10.54 -7.45
CA ASN A 46 13.97 -10.84 -8.77
C ASN A 46 15.44 -10.42 -8.81
N LYS A 47 15.75 -9.20 -8.37
CA LYS A 47 17.14 -8.71 -8.30
C LYS A 47 18.02 -9.55 -7.36
N PHE A 48 17.44 -10.08 -6.28
CA PHE A 48 18.15 -10.95 -5.35
C PHE A 48 18.50 -12.32 -5.99
N VAL A 49 17.56 -12.92 -6.72
CA VAL A 49 17.75 -14.21 -7.39
C VAL A 49 18.68 -14.08 -8.59
N ASP A 50 18.50 -13.04 -9.39
CA ASP A 50 19.33 -12.71 -10.54
C ASP A 50 19.50 -11.20 -10.62
N SER A 51 20.69 -10.72 -10.25
CA SER A 51 21.02 -9.29 -10.26
C SER A 51 20.96 -8.64 -11.65
N THR A 52 20.96 -9.44 -12.72
CA THR A 52 20.81 -9.00 -14.11
C THR A 52 19.37 -9.13 -14.63
N SER A 53 18.49 -9.74 -13.83
CA SER A 53 17.06 -9.85 -14.13
C SER A 53 16.40 -8.48 -14.01
N PHE A 54 16.17 -7.88 -15.17
CA PHE A 54 15.18 -6.83 -15.31
C PHE A 54 13.82 -7.49 -15.44
N ILE A 55 12.83 -7.04 -14.67
CA ILE A 55 11.43 -7.35 -14.98
C ILE A 55 11.09 -6.55 -16.24
N ASN A 56 11.42 -7.13 -17.39
CA ASN A 56 11.41 -6.45 -18.68
C ASN A 56 10.02 -5.87 -18.96
N LYS A 57 9.93 -4.55 -19.14
CA LYS A 57 8.69 -3.80 -19.43
C LYS A 57 7.61 -3.88 -18.34
N ASP A 58 7.97 -4.10 -17.08
CA ASP A 58 7.02 -3.94 -15.97
C ASP A 58 6.95 -2.48 -15.50
N TYR A 59 5.94 -1.78 -16.00
CA TYR A 59 5.65 -0.38 -15.67
C TYR A 59 4.72 -0.25 -14.45
N SER A 60 4.33 -1.34 -13.79
CA SER A 60 3.34 -1.32 -12.70
C SER A 60 3.77 -0.39 -11.57
N GLY A 61 5.06 -0.38 -11.22
CA GLY A 61 5.62 0.54 -10.23
C GLY A 61 5.41 2.01 -10.59
N GLU A 62 5.63 2.39 -11.84
CA GLU A 62 5.44 3.76 -12.33
C GLU A 62 3.96 4.15 -12.29
N TYR A 63 3.06 3.23 -12.64
CA TYR A 63 1.62 3.44 -12.57
C TYR A 63 1.15 3.69 -11.13
N PHE A 64 1.67 2.98 -10.14
CA PHE A 64 1.39 3.29 -8.73
C PHE A 64 1.89 4.68 -8.35
N VAL A 65 3.07 5.10 -8.81
CA VAL A 65 3.60 6.45 -8.52
C VAL A 65 2.76 7.54 -9.18
N GLN A 66 2.24 7.31 -10.39
CA GLN A 66 1.53 8.31 -11.18
C GLN A 66 0.03 8.38 -10.89
N LEU A 67 -0.61 7.24 -10.63
CA LEU A 67 -2.07 7.14 -10.57
C LEU A 67 -2.61 7.04 -9.14
N SER A 68 -1.79 6.64 -8.16
CA SER A 68 -2.24 6.59 -6.78
C SER A 68 -2.32 7.98 -6.15
N SER A 69 -3.08 8.07 -5.05
CA SER A 69 -3.10 9.27 -4.20
C SER A 69 -2.09 9.20 -3.05
N LEU A 70 -1.04 8.39 -3.20
CA LEU A 70 0.07 8.32 -2.26
C LEU A 70 1.02 9.51 -2.46
N SER A 71 1.56 10.04 -1.36
CA SER A 71 2.61 11.03 -1.45
C SER A 71 3.95 10.38 -1.80
N LEU A 72 4.88 11.18 -2.34
CA LEU A 72 6.23 10.71 -2.61
C LEU A 72 6.94 10.16 -1.35
N GLU A 73 6.71 10.79 -0.18
CA GLU A 73 7.25 10.29 1.10
C GLU A 73 6.69 8.91 1.45
N GLU A 74 5.39 8.66 1.22
CA GLU A 74 4.78 7.35 1.48
C GLU A 74 5.36 6.28 0.60
N ILE A 75 5.49 6.57 -0.70
CA ILE A 75 6.09 5.69 -1.69
C ILE A 75 7.52 5.32 -1.28
N ILE A 76 8.35 6.31 -0.95
CA ILE A 76 9.74 6.09 -0.51
C ILE A 76 9.76 5.19 0.73
N ARG A 77 8.96 5.49 1.74
CA ARG A 77 8.95 4.74 3.00
C ARG A 77 8.43 3.32 2.83
N ILE A 78 7.43 3.12 1.98
CA ILE A 78 6.96 1.77 1.63
C ILE A 78 8.08 1.00 0.95
N LYS A 79 8.77 1.60 -0.04
CA LYS A 79 9.89 0.94 -0.71
C LYS A 79 11.01 0.56 0.26
N GLU A 80 11.42 1.47 1.13
CA GLU A 80 12.47 1.21 2.14
C GLU A 80 12.09 0.07 3.09
N TYR A 81 10.83 0.02 3.52
CA TYR A 81 10.33 -1.08 4.35
C TYR A 81 10.37 -2.41 3.60
N VAL A 82 9.92 -2.43 2.34
CA VAL A 82 9.95 -3.63 1.50
C VAL A 82 11.37 -4.12 1.29
N ASP A 83 12.30 -3.23 0.92
CA ASP A 83 13.72 -3.56 0.70
C ASP A 83 14.37 -4.20 1.93
N LYS A 84 13.91 -3.85 3.13
CA LYS A 84 14.43 -4.38 4.39
C LYS A 84 13.77 -5.68 4.83
N GLU A 85 12.45 -5.80 4.65
CA GLU A 85 11.67 -6.84 5.35
C GLU A 85 11.17 -7.96 4.42
N CYS A 86 11.09 -7.75 3.10
CA CYS A 86 10.42 -8.70 2.22
C CYS A 86 11.13 -10.07 2.15
N MET A 87 12.45 -10.09 2.30
CA MET A 87 13.25 -11.31 2.28
C MET A 87 13.01 -12.21 3.49
N ASN A 88 12.42 -11.70 4.58
CA ASN A 88 12.01 -12.51 5.73
C ASN A 88 10.89 -13.51 5.38
N TYR A 89 10.21 -13.31 4.24
CA TYR A 89 9.12 -14.17 3.75
C TYR A 89 9.58 -15.12 2.63
N TRP A 90 10.87 -15.15 2.30
CA TRP A 90 11.43 -16.01 1.28
C TRP A 90 11.14 -17.49 1.56
N SER A 91 10.66 -18.19 0.54
CA SER A 91 10.37 -19.62 0.59
C SER A 91 11.37 -20.39 -0.25
N ILE A 92 11.69 -21.62 0.18
CA ILE A 92 12.67 -22.47 -0.49
C ILE A 92 11.93 -23.47 -1.39
N SER A 93 12.33 -23.53 -2.66
CA SER A 93 11.80 -24.51 -3.62
C SER A 93 12.37 -25.90 -3.32
N GLN A 94 11.55 -26.95 -3.50
CA GLN A 94 12.04 -28.33 -3.49
C GLN A 94 12.82 -28.69 -4.76
N ASN A 95 12.59 -27.96 -5.86
CA ASN A 95 13.40 -28.03 -7.06
C ASN A 95 14.60 -27.06 -6.92
N PRO A 96 15.85 -27.54 -7.00
CA PRO A 96 17.04 -26.70 -6.85
C PRO A 96 17.19 -25.61 -7.93
N GLU A 97 16.54 -25.75 -9.09
CA GLU A 97 16.54 -24.74 -10.15
C GLU A 97 15.33 -23.78 -10.05
N GLY A 98 14.38 -24.07 -9.16
CA GLY A 98 13.16 -23.28 -8.99
C GLY A 98 13.34 -22.10 -8.04
N ASN A 99 12.74 -20.96 -8.37
CA ASN A 99 12.55 -19.86 -7.44
C ASN A 99 11.10 -19.83 -6.90
N MET A 100 10.91 -19.18 -5.75
CA MET A 100 9.59 -19.07 -5.10
C MET A 100 9.13 -17.61 -5.02
N ILE A 101 9.50 -16.76 -5.99
CA ILE A 101 9.27 -15.31 -5.91
C ILE A 101 7.78 -15.01 -5.75
N ALA A 102 6.91 -15.61 -6.57
CA ALA A 102 5.48 -15.37 -6.51
C ALA A 102 4.87 -15.77 -5.15
N TYR A 103 5.23 -16.95 -4.64
CA TYR A 103 4.73 -17.44 -3.36
C TYR A 103 5.26 -16.63 -2.18
N SER A 104 6.55 -16.26 -2.21
CA SER A 104 7.18 -15.42 -1.17
C SER A 104 6.57 -14.02 -1.15
N SER A 105 6.35 -13.43 -2.33
CA SER A 105 5.68 -12.14 -2.48
C SER A 105 4.23 -12.19 -2.00
N TRP A 106 3.50 -13.29 -2.26
CA TRP A 106 2.16 -13.50 -1.73
C TRP A 106 2.15 -13.60 -0.20
N LYS A 107 3.13 -14.27 0.42
CA LYS A 107 3.24 -14.33 1.89
C LYS A 107 3.51 -12.95 2.50
N PHE A 108 4.44 -12.19 1.92
CA PHE A 108 4.70 -10.81 2.35
C PHE A 108 3.46 -9.93 2.17
N TYR A 109 2.81 -10.02 1.00
CA TYR A 109 1.57 -9.31 0.71
C TYR A 109 0.47 -9.64 1.71
N ASN A 110 0.31 -10.87 2.19
CA ASN A 110 -0.72 -11.20 3.18
C ASN A 110 -0.27 -11.03 4.64
N SER A 111 0.92 -10.46 4.88
CA SER A 111 1.45 -10.32 6.23
C SER A 111 0.76 -9.21 7.01
N LYS A 112 0.50 -9.48 8.29
CA LYS A 112 0.03 -8.45 9.24
C LYS A 112 1.05 -7.34 9.44
N ASP A 113 2.34 -7.64 9.29
CA ASP A 113 3.40 -6.67 9.45
C ASP A 113 3.34 -5.59 8.37
N LEU A 114 3.13 -6.00 7.11
CA LEU A 114 2.89 -5.06 6.01
C LEU A 114 1.63 -4.22 6.23
N ASP A 115 0.51 -4.85 6.62
CA ASP A 115 -0.75 -4.13 6.90
C ASP A 115 -0.55 -3.08 7.99
N ASN A 116 0.06 -3.48 9.09
CA ASN A 116 0.35 -2.59 10.23
C ASN A 116 1.29 -1.44 9.84
N PHE A 117 2.31 -1.73 9.03
CA PHE A 117 3.21 -0.71 8.52
C PHE A 117 2.48 0.30 7.65
N ILE A 118 1.69 -0.15 6.67
CA ILE A 118 0.94 0.74 5.78
C ILE A 118 -0.05 1.60 6.57
N HIS A 119 -0.80 1.01 7.52
CA HIS A 119 -1.70 1.77 8.38
C HIS A 119 -0.98 2.89 9.14
N LYS A 120 0.22 2.63 9.68
CA LYS A 120 1.04 3.64 10.37
C LYS A 120 1.55 4.72 9.41
N THR A 121 2.00 4.33 8.23
CA THR A 121 2.54 5.24 7.20
C THR A 121 1.47 6.21 6.71
N LEU A 122 0.28 5.71 6.36
CA LEU A 122 -0.83 6.55 5.87
C LEU A 122 -1.43 7.47 6.95
N ARG A 123 -1.46 7.04 8.21
CA ARG A 123 -1.95 7.88 9.32
C ARG A 123 -1.04 9.07 9.63
N LYS A 124 0.27 8.90 9.51
CA LYS A 124 1.25 9.95 9.89
C LYS A 124 1.18 11.18 8.98
N ASN A 125 0.72 11.04 7.74
CA ASN A 125 0.62 12.15 6.79
C ASN A 125 -0.70 12.93 6.84
N ILE A 126 -1.77 12.34 7.36
CA ILE A 126 -3.03 13.09 7.58
C ILE A 126 -2.80 14.20 8.62
N GLY A 127 -1.96 13.96 9.64
CA GLY A 127 -1.63 14.96 10.67
C GLY A 127 -0.69 16.09 10.24
N ASN A 128 -0.09 16.02 9.03
CA ASN A 128 0.77 17.08 8.51
C ASN A 128 0.00 18.12 7.67
N TYR A 129 -1.25 17.84 7.29
CA TYR A 129 -2.12 18.82 6.61
C TYR A 129 -2.92 19.70 7.59
N GLU A 130 -2.84 19.43 8.89
CA GLU A 130 -3.56 20.15 9.96
C GLU A 130 -2.64 21.06 10.81
N ARG A 131 -1.40 21.33 10.37
CA ARG A 131 -0.50 22.33 10.97
C ARG A 131 -0.10 23.38 9.95
#